data_AF-A0A845PV69-F1
#
_entry.id   AF-A0A845PV69-F1
#
_cell.length_a   1.000
_cell.length_b   1.000
_cell.length_c   1.000
_cell.angle_alpha   90.00
_cell.angle_beta   90.00
_cell.angle_gamma   90.00
#
_symmetry.space_group_name_H-M   'P 1'
#
loop_
_entity.id
_entity.type
_entity.pdbx_description
1 polymer ?
#
loop_
_entity_poly.entity_id
_entity_poly.type
_entity_poly.pdbx_seq_one_letter_code
_entity_poly.pdbx_strand_id
1 'polypeptide(L)' 'MLAFEEKWAKKYPLTCKSWLDNWLDLSAFFEYDEVVRKIIYTTNPIEGVHRQIRKILFLQNRH' A
#
# COMPACT_ATOMS: atom_id res chain seq x y z
N MET A 1 11.87 14.57 2.26
CA MET A 1 10.42 14.72 2.04
C MET A 1 10.09 15.78 0.99
N LEU A 2 10.67 16.98 1.06
CA LEU A 2 10.37 18.10 0.15
C LEU A 2 10.44 17.74 -1.36
N ALA A 3 11.44 16.97 -1.80
CA ALA A 3 11.59 16.60 -3.22
C ALA A 3 10.48 15.67 -3.76
N PHE A 4 9.84 14.87 -2.88
CA PHE A 4 8.73 14.00 -3.29
C PHE A 4 7.45 14.80 -3.49
N GLU A 5 7.10 15.64 -2.52
CA GLU A 5 5.92 16.52 -2.62
C GLU A 5 6.05 17.51 -3.76
N GLU A 6 7.22 18.15 -3.92
CA GLU A 6 7.43 19.13 -4.98
C GLU A 6 7.17 18.55 -6.38
N LYS A 7 7.52 17.27 -6.57
CA LYS A 7 7.34 16.57 -7.85
C LYS A 7 5.92 16.03 -8.04
N TRP A 8 5.27 15.53 -6.99
CA TRP A 8 4.04 14.75 -7.12
C TRP A 8 2.78 15.42 -6.53
N ALA A 9 2.91 16.38 -5.62
CA ALA A 9 1.77 17.01 -4.96
C ALA A 9 0.88 17.79 -5.94
N LYS A 10 1.45 18.34 -7.03
CA LYS A 10 0.66 18.98 -8.09
C LYS A 10 -0.24 18.00 -8.85
N LYS A 11 0.19 16.76 -9.03
CA LYS A 11 -0.52 15.77 -9.85
C LYS A 11 -1.41 14.85 -9.00
N TYR A 12 -0.98 14.53 -7.78
CA TYR A 12 -1.64 13.60 -6.87
C TYR A 12 -1.67 14.15 -5.44
N PRO A 13 -2.39 15.25 -5.19
CA PRO A 13 -2.38 15.91 -3.89
C PRO A 13 -2.89 15.01 -2.75
N LEU A 14 -3.97 14.26 -3.00
CA LEU A 14 -4.55 13.34 -2.00
C LEU A 14 -3.62 12.15 -1.69
N THR A 15 -2.97 11.59 -2.71
CA THR A 15 -2.02 10.50 -2.53
C THR A 15 -0.79 10.95 -1.77
N CYS A 16 -0.24 12.13 -2.10
CA CYS A 16 0.91 12.69 -1.38
C CYS A 16 0.57 12.94 0.09
N LYS A 17 -0.62 13.50 0.37
CA LYS A 17 -1.09 13.71 1.74
C LYS A 17 -1.20 12.40 2.50
N SER A 18 -1.86 11.38 1.93
CA SER A 18 -1.98 10.06 2.54
C SER A 18 -0.61 9.42 2.83
N TRP A 19 0.37 9.57 1.94
CA TRP A 19 1.72 9.09 2.16
C TRP A 19 2.45 9.78 3.32
N LEU A 20 2.22 11.08 3.51
CA LEU A 20 2.83 11.85 4.60
C LEU A 20 2.16 11.54 5.93
N ASP A 21 0.82 11.47 5.94
CA ASP A 21 0.03 11.15 7.14
C ASP A 21 0.40 9.75 7.67
N ASN A 22 0.72 8.80 6.80
CA ASN A 22 1.12 7.44 7.15
C ASN A 22 2.64 7.21 7.08
N TRP A 23 3.45 8.28 7.00
CA TRP A 23 4.89 8.14 6.74
C TRP A 23 5.62 7.34 7.81
N LEU A 24 5.20 7.47 9.09
CA LEU A 24 5.79 6.71 10.19
C LEU A 24 5.69 5.19 9.95
N ASP A 25 4.50 4.70 9.65
CA ASP A 25 4.25 3.29 9.38
C ASP A 25 4.93 2.82 8.09
N LEU A 26 4.93 3.67 7.06
CA LEU A 26 5.58 3.36 5.78
C LEU A 26 7.11 3.35 5.91
N SER A 27 7.69 4.16 6.79
CA SER A 27 9.14 4.23 6.97
C SER A 27 9.71 2.99 7.66
N ALA A 28 8.91 2.29 8.49
CA ALA A 28 9.27 0.99 9.08
C ALA A 28 9.58 -0.06 8.00
N PHE A 29 9.05 0.10 6.79
CA PHE A 29 9.40 -0.74 5.65
C PHE A 29 10.91 -0.83 5.40
N PHE A 30 11.64 0.28 5.61
CA PHE A 30 13.07 0.35 5.34
C PHE A 30 13.92 -0.35 6.40
N GLU A 31 13.34 -0.65 7.57
CA GLU A 31 14.01 -1.37 8.67
C GLU A 31 14.04 -2.89 8.42
N TYR A 32 13.19 -3.41 7.53
CA TYR A 32 13.16 -4.82 7.20
C TYR A 32 14.30 -5.26 6.29
N ASP A 33 14.76 -6.50 6.50
CA ASP A 33 15.75 -7.15 5.65
C ASP A 33 15.26 -7.34 4.20
N GLU A 34 16.21 -7.49 3.28
CA GLU A 34 15.94 -7.64 1.85
C GLU A 34 14.92 -8.75 1.53
N VAL A 35 14.99 -9.88 2.25
CA VAL A 35 14.07 -11.01 2.06
C VAL A 35 12.63 -10.61 2.38
N VAL A 36 12.42 -9.90 3.49
CA VAL A 36 11.10 -9.45 3.93
C VAL A 36 10.57 -8.36 2.99
N ARG A 37 11.42 -7.42 2.60
CA ARG A 37 11.07 -6.38 1.62
C ARG A 37 10.67 -6.97 0.28
N LYS A 38 11.37 -8.01 -0.18
CA LYS A 38 11.04 -8.72 -1.43
C LYS A 38 9.67 -9.39 -1.36
N ILE A 39 9.33 -9.99 -0.21
CA ILE A 39 8.01 -10.59 0.01
C ILE A 39 6.90 -9.53 -0.02
N ILE A 40 7.10 -8.39 0.63
CA ILE A 40 6.14 -7.28 0.65
C ILE A 40 5.97 -6.67 -0.76
N TYR A 41 7.07 -6.45 -1.49
CA TYR A 41 7.03 -5.92 -2.86
C TYR A 41 6.48 -6.89 -3.89
N THR A 42 6.55 -8.20 -3.64
CA THR A 42 5.77 -9.14 -4.44
C THR A 42 4.31 -8.97 -4.08
N THR A 43 3.59 -8.15 -4.85
CA THR A 43 2.15 -7.91 -4.77
C THR A 43 1.30 -9.20 -4.89
N ASN A 44 1.91 -10.29 -5.35
CA ASN A 44 1.26 -11.55 -5.73
C ASN A 44 0.49 -12.25 -4.57
N PRO A 45 1.05 -12.39 -3.34
CA PRO A 45 0.30 -13.03 -2.25
C PRO A 45 -0.83 -12.13 -1.71
N ILE A 46 -0.60 -10.82 -1.62
CA ILE A 46 -1.58 -9.86 -1.09
C ILE A 46 -2.77 -9.71 -2.05
N GLU A 47 -2.53 -9.64 -3.36
CA GLU A 47 -3.61 -9.64 -4.36
C GLU A 47 -4.42 -10.93 -4.35
N GLY A 48 -3.76 -12.08 -4.14
CA GLY A 48 -4.41 -13.38 -3.97
C GLY A 48 -5.34 -13.41 -2.76
N VAL A 49 -4.92 -12.85 -1.63
CA VAL A 49 -5.73 -12.70 -0.42
C VAL A 49 -6.89 -11.72 -0.67
N HIS A 50 -6.64 -10.55 -1.24
CA HIS A 50 -7.68 -9.58 -1.58
C HIS A 50 -8.72 -10.16 -2.55
N ARG A 51 -8.31 -10.99 -3.52
CA ARG A 51 -9.23 -11.69 -4.43
C ARG A 51 -10.14 -12.67 -3.67
N GLN A 52 -9.60 -13.43 -2.72
CA GLN A 52 -10.37 -14.36 -1.91
C GLN A 52 -11.37 -13.63 -0.99
N ILE A 53 -10.92 -12.57 -0.31
CA ILE A 53 -11.77 -11.74 0.56
C ILE A 53 -12.92 -11.14 -0.25
N ARG A 54 -12.64 -10.52 -1.40
CA ARG A 54 -13.69 -9.99 -2.29
C ARG A 54 -14.68 -11.08 -2.68
N LYS A 55 -14.22 -12.27 -3.07
CA LYS A 55 -15.11 -13.38 -3.44
C LYS A 55 -16.05 -13.76 -2.30
N ILE A 56 -15.54 -13.88 -1.07
CA ILE A 56 -16.35 -14.21 0.11
C ILE A 56 -17.37 -13.10 0.39
N LEU A 57 -16.95 -11.83 0.39
CA LEU A 57 -17.85 -10.69 0.59
C LEU A 57 -18.93 -10.59 -0.50
N PHE A 58 -18.58 -10.85 -1.77
CA PHE A 58 -19.56 -10.87 -2.85
C PHE A 58 -20.55 -12.04 -2.73
N LEU A 59 -20.11 -13.18 -2.22
CA LEU A 59 -21.00 -14.33 -1.97
C LEU A 59 -21.93 -14.10 -0.78
N GLN A 60 -21.45 -13.40 0.25
CA GLN A 60 -22.25 -13.08 1.44
C GLN A 60 -23.35 -12.04 1.14
N ASN A 61 -23.13 -11.13 0.18
CA ASN A 61 -24.11 -10.11 -0.25
C ASN A 61 -25.14 -10.64 -1.29
N ARG A 62 -25.14 -11.93 -1.64
CA ARG A 62 -26.11 -12.56 -2.57
C ARG A 62 -27.29 -13.25 -1.88
N HIS A 63 -27.39 -13.15 -0.56
CA HIS A 63 -28.51 -13.66 0.23
C HIS A 63 -29.34 -12.51 0.80
#